data_AF-A0A7D8YQM6-F1
#
_entry.id   AF-A0A7D8YQM6-F1
#
_cell.length_a   1.000
_cell.length_b   1.000
_cell.length_c   1.000
_cell.angle_alpha   90.00
_cell.angle_beta   90.00
_cell.angle_gamma   90.00
#
_symmetry.space_group_name_H-M   'P 1'
#
loop_
_entity.id
_entity.type
_entity.pdbx_description
1 polymer ?
#
loop_
_entity_poly.entity_id
_entity_poly.type
_entity_poly.pdbx_seq_one_letter_code
_entity_poly.pdbx_strand_id
1 'polypeptide(L)' 'MVLSFILIQNRQGKTRLAKWYAPYNDEEKIKLKGEVHY' A
#
# COMPACT_ATOMS: atom_id res chain seq x y z
N MET A 1 -18.06 3.11 -6.55
CA MET A 1 -17.00 2.49 -5.73
C MET A 1 -15.80 2.26 -6.65
N VAL A 2 -14.65 2.87 -6.36
CA VAL A 2 -13.44 2.78 -7.19
C VAL A 2 -12.34 2.15 -6.34
N LEU A 3 -11.55 1.25 -6.93
CA LEU A 3 -10.39 0.66 -6.27
C LEU A 3 -9.38 1.77 -5.90
N SER A 4 -9.01 1.91 -4.62
CA SER A 4 -8.07 2.95 -4.19
C SER A 4 -6.61 2.57 -4.44
N PHE A 5 -6.25 1.32 -4.17
CA PHE A 5 -4.91 0.77 -4.43
C PHE A 5 -4.90 -0.76 -4.45
N ILE A 6 -3.83 -1.33 -4.98
CA ILE A 6 -3.45 -2.75 -4.88
C ILE A 6 -2.08 -2.81 -4.23
N LEU A 7 -1.97 -3.59 -3.15
CA LEU A 7 -0.73 -3.83 -2.43
C LEU A 7 -0.47 -5.33 -2.33
N ILE A 8 0.72 -5.77 -2.74
CA ILE A 8 1.19 -7.16 -2.57
C ILE A 8 2.40 -7.13 -1.65
N GLN A 9 2.31 -7.81 -0.52
CA GLN A 9 3.40 -8.00 0.43
C GLN A 9 3.72 -9.48 0.59
N ASN A 10 4.99 -9.80 0.81
CA ASN A 10 5.34 -11.15 1.28
C ASN A 10 5.00 -11.30 2.77
N ARG A 11 5.15 -12.51 3.31
CA ARG A 11 4.93 -12.80 4.74
C ARG A 11 5.79 -11.97 5.71
N GLN A 12 6.87 -11.35 5.24
CA GLN A 12 7.77 -10.49 6.03
C GLN A 12 7.43 -8.99 5.90
N GLY A 13 6.29 -8.64 5.27
CA GLY A 13 5.85 -7.25 5.06
C GLY A 13 6.55 -6.53 3.91
N LYS A 14 7.48 -7.19 3.20
CA LYS A 14 8.19 -6.58 2.07
C LYS A 14 7.23 -6.43 0.89
N THR A 15 6.98 -5.18 0.50
CA THR A 15 6.13 -4.84 -0.65
C THR A 15 6.79 -5.31 -1.95
N ARG A 16 6.06 -6.13 -2.72
CA ARG A 16 6.43 -6.63 -4.05
C ARG A 16 5.75 -5.85 -5.18
N LEU A 17 4.55 -5.34 -4.92
CA LEU A 17 3.80 -4.48 -5.84
C LEU A 17 3.01 -3.45 -5.04
N ALA A 18 3.01 -2.19 -5.50
CA ALA A 18 2.10 -1.15 -5.03
C ALA A 18 1.59 -0.37 -6.23
N LYS A 19 0.28 -0.37 -6.44
CA LYS A 19 -0.39 0.41 -7.48
C LYS A 19 -1.46 1.28 -6.85
N TRP A 20 -1.37 2.58 -7.07
CA TRP A 20 -2.26 3.57 -6.50
C TRP A 20 -3.16 4.14 -7.60
N TYR A 21 -4.46 4.19 -7.34
CA TYR A 21 -5.46 4.73 -8.27
C TYR A 21 -6.02 6.07 -7.78
N ALA A 22 -5.84 6.37 -6.49
CA ALA A 22 -6.11 7.67 -5.89
C ALA A 22 -4.79 8.39 -5.55
N PRO A 23 -4.77 9.74 -5.53
CA PRO A 23 -3.59 10.51 -5.16
C PRO A 23 -3.33 10.37 -3.66
N TYR A 24 -2.22 9.73 -3.31
CA TYR A 24 -1.67 9.70 -1.96
C TYR A 24 -0.31 10.38 -1.96
N ASN A 25 -0.01 11.12 -0.90
CA ASN A 25 1.34 11.61 -0.65
C ASN A 25 2.25 10.47 -0.15
N ASP A 26 3.55 10.70 -0.09
CA ASP A 26 4.49 9.62 0.23
C ASP A 26 4.43 9.18 1.69
N GLU A 27 4.10 10.07 2.61
CA GLU A 27 3.88 9.75 4.04
C GLU A 27 2.67 8.83 4.21
N GLU A 28 1.57 9.13 3.53
CA GLU A 28 0.36 8.31 3.50
C GLU A 28 0.65 6.92 2.93
N LYS A 29 1.41 6.84 1.83
CA LYS A 29 1.80 5.54 1.25
C LYS A 29 2.65 4.72 2.21
N ILE A 30 3.57 5.35 2.95
CA ILE A 30 4.41 4.66 3.93
C ILE A 30 3.56 4.13 5.08
N LYS A 31 2.68 4.97 5.62
CA LYS A 31 1.74 4.60 6.69
C LYS A 31 0.84 3.43 6.28
N LEU A 32 0.20 3.52 5.12
CA LEU A 32 -0.69 2.48 4.59
C LEU A 32 0.03 1.15 4.34
N LYS A 33 1.29 1.18 3.88
CA LYS A 33 2.10 -0.04 3.74
C LYS A 33 2.41 -0.69 5.09
N GLY A 34 2.60 0.11 6.14
CA GLY A 34 2.83 -0.36 7.50
C GLY A 34 1.60 -1.02 8.11
N GLU A 35 0.44 -0.36 8.03
CA GLU A 35 -0.84 -0.81 8.60
C GLU A 35 -1.37 -2.13 8.02
N VAL A 36 -0.96 -2.53 6.81
CA VAL A 36 -1.42 -3.81 6.22
C VAL A 36 -0.70 -5.02 6.82
N HIS A 37 0.56 -4.86 7.25
CA HIS A 37 1.33 -5.96 7.82
C HIS A 37 1.26 -6.01 9.35
N TYR A 38 1.02 -4.88 10.01
CA TYR A 38 1.01 -4.72 11.46
C TYR A 38 -0.28 -4.09 11.96
#